data_AF-A0AAC8QAI1-F1
#
_entry.id   AF-A0AAC8QAI1-F1
#
_cell.length_a   1.000
_cell.length_b   1.000
_cell.length_c   1.000
_cell.angle_alpha   90.00
_cell.angle_beta   90.00
_cell.angle_gamma   90.00
#
_symmetry.space_group_name_H-M   'P 1'
#
loop_
_entity.id
_entity.type
_entity.pdbx_description
1 polymer ?
#
loop_
_entity_poly.entity_id
_entity_poly.type
_entity_poly.pdbx_seq_one_letter_code
_entity_poly.pdbx_strand_id
1 'polypeptide(L)'
;MPESLNREKARRAAAHPDRPGEQCRAEAGRFVPVVDRSKCEGKRDCVEVCPYGVFEVRRMEDSDFAGLSVLGKLKSIVHGRKTAYTPQADQCQACGLCVVACPEKAIRLVAVQQDV
;
A
#
# COMPACT_ATOMS: atom_id res chain seq x y z
N MET A 1 16.03 -13.83 -2.77
CA MET A 1 15.15 -13.03 -3.67
C MET A 1 13.94 -12.64 -2.83
N PRO A 2 13.57 -11.35 -2.75
CA PRO A 2 12.43 -10.94 -1.94
C PRO A 2 11.17 -11.65 -2.46
N GLU A 3 10.42 -12.29 -1.58
CA GLU A 3 9.31 -13.19 -1.91
C GLU A 3 8.00 -12.66 -1.34
N SER A 4 7.00 -12.45 -2.19
CA SER A 4 5.64 -12.11 -1.77
C SER A 4 5.02 -13.27 -0.98
N LEU A 5 4.31 -12.96 0.11
CA LEU A 5 3.62 -13.96 0.93
C LEU A 5 2.58 -14.77 0.13
N ASN A 6 1.94 -14.14 -0.86
CA ASN A 6 1.05 -14.82 -1.81
C ASN A 6 1.59 -14.69 -3.25
N ARG A 7 2.37 -15.69 -3.68
CA ARG A 7 2.99 -15.72 -5.01
C ARG A 7 1.98 -15.69 -6.16
N GLU A 8 0.85 -16.38 -6.03
CA GLU A 8 -0.16 -16.42 -7.10
C GLU A 8 -0.81 -15.04 -7.29
N LYS A 9 -1.20 -14.40 -6.18
CA LYS A 9 -1.78 -13.05 -6.21
C LYS A 9 -0.77 -12.02 -6.73
N ALA A 10 0.48 -12.13 -6.32
CA ALA A 10 1.56 -11.29 -6.84
C ALA A 10 1.74 -11.46 -8.36
N ARG A 11 1.67 -12.70 -8.89
CA ARG A 11 1.71 -12.96 -10.34
C ARG A 11 0.53 -12.33 -11.08
N ARG A 12 -0.69 -12.44 -10.55
CA ARG A 12 -1.88 -11.79 -11.14
C ARG A 12 -1.74 -10.26 -11.15
N ALA A 13 -1.30 -9.67 -10.05
CA ALA A 13 -1.01 -8.24 -9.96
C ALA A 13 0.11 -7.83 -10.92
N ALA A 14 1.13 -8.67 -11.11
CA ALA A 14 2.23 -8.40 -12.02
C ALA A 14 1.81 -8.36 -13.48
N ALA A 15 0.78 -9.13 -13.86
CA ALA A 15 0.21 -9.19 -15.20
C ALA A 15 -0.93 -8.18 -15.45
N HIS A 16 -1.30 -7.36 -14.44
CA HIS A 16 -2.38 -6.39 -14.59
C HIS A 16 -1.99 -5.30 -15.61
N PRO A 17 -2.84 -4.99 -16.61
CA PRO A 17 -2.50 -4.04 -17.68
C PRO A 17 -2.23 -2.63 -17.16
N ASP A 18 -2.98 -2.19 -16.14
CA ASP A 18 -2.82 -0.86 -15.53
C ASP A 18 -1.80 -0.82 -14.38
N ARG A 19 -0.87 -1.79 -14.29
CA ARG A 19 0.15 -1.82 -13.23
C ARG A 19 1.10 -0.60 -13.35
N PRO A 20 1.12 0.32 -12.36
CA PRO A 20 1.99 1.49 -12.41
C PRO A 20 3.40 1.17 -11.90
N GLY A 21 4.27 2.18 -11.89
CA GLY A 21 5.62 2.11 -11.31
C GLY A 21 6.64 1.48 -12.26
N GLU A 22 7.77 1.04 -11.70
CA GLU A 22 8.96 0.60 -12.44
C GLU A 22 9.19 -0.91 -12.35
N GLN A 23 8.12 -1.70 -12.15
CA GLN A 23 8.17 -3.16 -12.19
C GLN A 23 9.27 -3.80 -11.31
N CYS A 24 9.46 -3.28 -10.09
CA CYS A 24 10.51 -3.71 -9.14
C CYS A 24 11.94 -3.31 -9.54
N ARG A 25 12.12 -2.31 -10.41
CA ARG A 25 13.45 -1.90 -10.91
C ARG A 25 13.89 -0.52 -10.43
N ALA A 26 13.04 0.20 -9.70
CA ALA A 26 13.46 1.46 -9.09
C ALA A 26 14.48 1.18 -7.98
N GLU A 27 15.41 2.11 -7.80
CA GLU A 27 16.22 2.18 -6.59
C GLU A 27 15.31 2.24 -5.36
N ALA A 28 15.70 1.51 -4.30
CA ALA A 28 14.93 1.47 -3.06
C ALA A 28 14.76 2.89 -2.49
N GLY A 29 13.51 3.25 -2.17
CA GLY A 29 13.19 4.52 -1.52
C GLY A 29 13.06 5.71 -2.48
N ARG A 30 13.37 5.54 -3.78
CA ARG A 30 13.07 6.56 -4.80
C ARG A 30 11.58 6.82 -4.94
N PHE A 31 10.76 5.82 -4.61
CA PHE A 31 9.31 5.95 -4.50
C PHE A 31 8.83 5.44 -3.16
N VAL A 32 7.74 6.01 -2.67
CA VAL A 32 7.02 5.50 -1.49
C VAL A 32 5.54 5.29 -1.80
N PRO A 33 4.89 4.26 -1.24
CA PRO A 33 3.45 4.13 -1.32
C PRO A 33 2.76 5.09 -0.36
N VAL A 34 1.76 5.82 -0.85
CA VAL A 34 0.85 6.63 -0.04
C VAL A 34 -0.50 5.92 0.04
N VAL A 35 -0.98 5.74 1.26
CA VAL A 35 -2.27 5.10 1.57
C VAL A 35 -3.31 6.15 1.89
N ASP A 36 -4.40 6.18 1.12
CA ASP A 36 -5.62 6.92 1.43
C ASP A 36 -6.40 6.17 2.51
N ARG A 37 -6.26 6.63 3.76
CA ARG A 37 -6.91 6.03 4.94
C ARG A 37 -8.42 6.22 4.97
N SER A 38 -8.99 7.10 4.14
CA SER A 38 -10.44 7.23 4.01
C SER A 38 -11.06 6.14 3.14
N LYS A 39 -10.23 5.44 2.34
CA LYS A 39 -10.62 4.33 1.47
C LYS A 39 -10.11 2.97 1.94
N CYS A 40 -8.96 2.93 2.64
CA CYS A 40 -8.38 1.66 3.05
C CYS A 40 -9.27 0.91 4.05
N GLU A 41 -9.65 -0.33 3.70
CA GLU A 41 -10.46 -1.22 4.54
C GLU A 41 -9.63 -2.29 5.28
N GLY A 42 -8.30 -2.21 5.23
CA GLY A 42 -7.44 -3.15 5.95
C GLY A 42 -7.47 -4.60 5.45
N LYS A 43 -7.77 -4.83 4.15
CA LYS A 43 -7.88 -6.17 3.53
C LYS A 43 -6.57 -6.94 3.34
N ARG A 44 -5.42 -6.27 3.57
CA ARG A 44 -4.06 -6.87 3.58
C ARG A 44 -3.51 -7.31 2.22
N ASP A 45 -4.19 -7.08 1.10
CA ASP A 45 -3.68 -7.43 -0.24
C ASP A 45 -2.29 -6.84 -0.51
N CYS A 46 -2.02 -5.61 -0.06
CA CYS A 46 -0.71 -4.97 -0.19
C CYS A 46 0.40 -5.72 0.55
N VAL A 47 0.12 -6.29 1.72
CA VAL A 47 1.06 -7.10 2.51
C VAL A 47 1.32 -8.42 1.79
N GLU A 48 0.29 -9.02 1.23
CA GLU A 48 0.40 -10.31 0.54
C GLU A 48 1.23 -10.24 -0.74
N VAL A 49 1.11 -9.15 -1.50
CA VAL A 49 1.76 -9.03 -2.81
C VAL A 49 3.10 -8.30 -2.77
N CYS A 50 3.39 -7.49 -1.75
CA CYS A 50 4.65 -6.75 -1.69
C CYS A 50 5.83 -7.70 -1.44
N PRO A 51 6.79 -7.81 -2.37
CA PRO A 51 7.93 -8.71 -2.18
C PRO A 51 8.97 -8.12 -1.21
N TYR A 52 8.89 -6.83 -0.91
CA TYR A 52 9.87 -6.09 -0.09
C TYR A 52 9.39 -5.80 1.34
N GLY A 53 8.24 -6.36 1.76
CA GLY A 53 7.76 -6.18 3.14
C GLY A 53 7.45 -4.72 3.54
N VAL A 54 7.08 -3.87 2.57
CA VAL A 54 6.86 -2.42 2.80
C VAL A 54 5.70 -2.14 3.75
N PHE A 55 4.67 -2.99 3.73
CA PHE A 55 3.38 -2.73 4.35
C PHE A 55 3.17 -3.49 5.66
N GLU A 56 2.49 -2.84 6.59
CA GLU A 56 1.89 -3.46 7.76
C GLU A 56 0.41 -3.06 7.85
N VAL A 57 -0.50 -4.01 8.04
CA VAL A 57 -1.90 -3.70 8.34
C VAL A 57 -2.17 -3.95 9.81
N ARG A 58 -2.45 -2.86 10.52
CA ARG A 58 -2.77 -2.84 11.95
C ARG A 58 -3.98 -1.95 12.21
N ARG A 59 -4.40 -1.87 13.47
CA ARG A 59 -5.42 -0.90 13.90
C ARG A 59 -4.90 0.51 13.64
N MET A 60 -5.76 1.37 13.09
CA MET A 60 -5.49 2.77 12.82
C MET A 60 -5.25 3.51 14.14
N GLU A 61 -4.21 4.33 14.18
CA GLU A 61 -3.91 5.23 15.29
C GLU A 61 -5.03 6.24 15.50
N ASP A 62 -5.22 6.70 16.73
CA ASP A 62 -6.31 7.61 17.05
C ASP A 62 -6.15 8.98 16.38
N SER A 63 -4.92 9.44 16.17
CA SER A 63 -4.61 10.67 15.41
C SER A 63 -5.02 10.57 13.94
N ASP A 64 -4.63 9.49 13.27
CA ASP A 64 -5.03 9.19 11.89
C ASP A 64 -6.55 9.06 11.76
N PHE A 65 -7.18 8.36 12.71
CA PHE A 65 -8.63 8.20 12.74
C PHE A 65 -9.35 9.54 12.97
N ALA A 66 -8.81 10.39 13.86
CA ALA A 66 -9.36 11.72 14.12
C ALA A 66 -9.36 12.60 12.87
N GLY A 67 -8.33 12.46 12.01
CA GLY A 67 -8.19 13.17 10.73
C GLY A 67 -9.15 12.71 9.62
N LEU A 68 -9.90 11.61 9.81
CA LEU A 68 -10.90 11.17 8.82
C LEU A 68 -12.15 12.06 8.83
N SER A 69 -12.79 12.18 7.66
CA SER A 69 -14.13 12.74 7.54
C SER A 69 -15.16 11.86 8.28
N VAL A 70 -16.37 12.39 8.54
CA VAL A 70 -17.44 11.63 9.22
C VAL A 70 -17.76 10.33 8.50
N LEU A 71 -17.88 10.37 7.17
CA LEU A 71 -18.11 9.18 6.35
C LEU A 71 -16.91 8.22 6.41
N GLY A 72 -15.69 8.74 6.39
CA GLY A 72 -14.47 7.94 6.54
C GLY A 72 -14.40 7.22 7.89
N LYS A 73 -14.78 7.89 8.98
CA LYS A 73 -14.86 7.30 10.33
C LYS A 73 -15.87 6.16 10.38
N LEU A 74 -17.07 6.38 9.83
CA LEU A 74 -18.11 5.35 9.77
C LEU A 74 -17.63 4.10 9.01
N LYS A 75 -17.09 4.28 7.79
CA LYS A 75 -16.51 3.18 7.01
C LYS A 75 -15.42 2.47 7.78
N SER A 76 -14.45 3.22 8.33
CA SER A 76 -13.35 2.66 9.11
C SER A 76 -13.84 1.80 10.27
N ILE A 77 -14.87 2.23 11.01
CA ILE A 77 -15.48 1.44 12.09
C ILE A 77 -16.07 0.13 11.57
N VAL A 78 -16.85 0.17 10.49
CA VAL A 78 -17.45 -1.03 9.87
C VAL A 78 -16.39 -2.05 9.43
N HIS A 79 -15.21 -1.57 9.02
CA HIS A 79 -14.07 -2.41 8.61
C HIS A 79 -13.04 -2.64 9.74
N GLY A 80 -13.47 -2.53 11.01
CA GLY A 80 -12.66 -2.91 12.18
C GLY A 80 -11.53 -1.96 12.54
N ARG A 81 -11.61 -0.70 12.08
CA ARG A 81 -10.60 0.36 12.23
C ARG A 81 -9.19 -0.11 11.84
N LYS A 82 -9.06 -0.96 10.82
CA LYS A 82 -7.75 -1.39 10.30
C LYS A 82 -7.35 -0.55 9.09
N THR A 83 -6.06 -0.25 8.96
CA THR A 83 -5.49 0.41 7.79
C THR A 83 -4.08 -0.10 7.51
N ALA A 84 -3.61 0.10 6.27
CA ALA A 84 -2.22 -0.12 5.92
C ALA A 84 -1.36 1.09 6.35
N TYR A 85 -0.22 0.78 6.95
CA TYR A 85 0.93 1.65 7.18
C TYR A 85 2.11 1.15 6.35
N THR A 86 3.12 1.99 6.19
CA THR A 86 4.29 1.72 5.35
C THR A 86 5.59 1.94 6.14
N PRO A 87 5.83 1.16 7.23
CA PRO A 87 6.99 1.39 8.10
C PRO A 87 8.33 1.20 7.38
N GLN A 88 8.34 0.47 6.26
CA GLN A 88 9.51 0.18 5.44
C GLN A 88 9.38 0.82 4.05
N ALA A 89 8.88 2.07 3.99
CA ALA A 89 8.62 2.77 2.74
C ALA A 89 9.90 2.99 1.90
N ASP A 90 11.04 3.15 2.56
CA ASP A 90 12.39 3.25 2.00
C ASP A 90 12.85 1.98 1.28
N GLN A 91 12.23 0.82 1.54
CA GLN A 91 12.52 -0.42 0.81
C GLN A 91 11.70 -0.56 -0.48
N CYS A 92 10.80 0.39 -0.77
CA CYS A 92 9.95 0.31 -1.94
C CYS A 92 10.76 0.51 -3.23
N GLN A 93 10.67 -0.47 -4.15
CA GLN A 93 11.28 -0.41 -5.49
C GLN A 93 10.23 -0.16 -6.58
N ALA A 94 9.20 0.63 -6.25
CA ALA A 94 8.15 1.07 -7.16
C ALA A 94 7.48 -0.05 -7.98
N CYS A 95 7.23 -1.22 -7.38
CA CYS A 95 6.73 -2.37 -8.13
C CYS A 95 5.31 -2.23 -8.70
N GLY A 96 4.47 -1.39 -8.11
CA GLY A 96 3.07 -1.22 -8.51
C GLY A 96 2.11 -2.36 -8.14
N LEU A 97 2.60 -3.50 -7.63
CA LEU A 97 1.75 -4.66 -7.30
C LEU A 97 0.69 -4.30 -6.26
N CYS A 98 1.07 -3.58 -5.21
CA CYS A 98 0.15 -3.15 -4.16
C CYS A 98 -0.95 -2.21 -4.67
N VAL A 99 -0.68 -1.42 -5.72
CA VAL A 99 -1.64 -0.48 -6.29
C VAL A 99 -2.78 -1.23 -6.98
N VAL A 100 -2.44 -2.16 -7.88
CA VAL A 100 -3.44 -2.95 -8.63
C VAL A 100 -4.05 -4.08 -7.81
N ALA A 101 -3.37 -4.57 -6.78
CA ALA A 101 -3.94 -5.58 -5.88
C ALA A 101 -4.91 -4.98 -4.85
N CYS A 102 -4.89 -3.67 -4.62
CA CYS A 102 -5.76 -3.03 -3.65
C CYS A 102 -7.21 -2.95 -4.18
N PRO A 103 -8.17 -3.70 -3.61
CA PRO A 103 -9.55 -3.67 -4.08
C PRO A 103 -10.21 -2.28 -3.92
N GLU A 104 -9.76 -1.49 -2.95
CA GLU A 104 -10.30 -0.15 -2.65
C GLU A 104 -9.62 0.98 -3.42
N LYS A 105 -8.61 0.67 -4.26
CA LYS A 105 -7.81 1.68 -4.98
C LYS A 105 -7.26 2.76 -4.03
N ALA A 106 -6.87 2.34 -2.83
CA ALA A 106 -6.45 3.22 -1.74
C ALA A 106 -4.95 3.53 -1.76
N ILE A 107 -4.17 2.97 -2.70
CA ILE A 107 -2.71 3.06 -2.70
C ILE A 107 -2.25 3.72 -4.00
N ARG A 108 -1.33 4.66 -3.89
CA ARG A 108 -0.58 5.26 -5.01
C ARG A 108 0.91 5.26 -4.73
N LEU A 109 1.74 5.26 -5.76
CA LEU A 109 3.18 5.48 -5.61
C LEU A 109 3.49 6.96 -5.88
N VAL A 110 4.38 7.54 -5.08
CA VAL A 110 4.92 8.89 -5.29
C VAL A 110 6.42 8.83 -5.32
N ALA A 111 7.04 9.63 -6.20
CA ALA A 111 8.47 9.85 -6.15
C ALA A 111 8.81 10.67 -4.90
N VAL A 112 9.89 10.30 -4.22
CA VAL A 112 10.48 11.12 -3.18
C VAL A 112 11.30 12.20 -3.88
N GLN A 113 10.92 13.47 -3.70
CA GLN A 113 11.77 14.58 -4.15
C GLN A 113 13.00 14.59 -3.24
N GLN A 114 14.17 14.39 -3.83
CA GLN A 114 15.43 14.62 -3.13
C GLN A 114 15.79 16.09 -3.37
N ASP A 115 15.61 16.92 -2.36
CA ASP A 115 16.16 18.27 -2.36
C ASP A 115 17.69 18.14 -2.32
N VAL A 116 18.34 18.68 -3.35
CA VAL A 116 19.80 18.81 -3.50
C VAL A 116 20.30 19.99 -2.69
#